data_AF-K1ZSF3-F1
#
_entry.id   AF-K1ZSF3-F1
#
_cell.length_a   1.000
_cell.length_b   1.000
_cell.length_c   1.000
_cell.angle_alpha   90.00
_cell.angle_beta   90.00
_cell.angle_gamma   90.00
#
_symmetry.space_group_name_H-M   'P 1'
#
loop_
_entity.id
_entity.type
_entity.pdbx_description
1 polymer ?
#
loop_
_entity_poly.entity_id
_entity_poly.type
_entity_poly.pdbx_seq_one_letter_code
_entity_poly.pdbx_strand_id
1 'polypeptide(L)'
;MKTKSPIWHLFFLVIVLLAIGWLFFATEKIIREVNVLKVEIGRQENNNLKLGELSVLLPTLSAETLVYQKTLPANEEEVATFVALLESLAKDAGMTVLFHFDDFPGKIDVSGKKFYGLRSEITLEGSFQSLTTFLTRLSELPYFFKVDKMMLLTLENKPGLKAIITGYLMMNPEKK
;
A
#
# COMPACT_ATOMS: atom_id res chain seq x y z
N MET A 1 43.25 47.37 70.61
CA MET A 1 43.24 47.16 69.15
C MET A 1 41.79 47.01 68.70
N LYS A 2 41.28 47.87 67.81
CA LYS A 2 39.94 47.71 67.22
C LYS A 2 40.04 46.64 66.13
N THR A 3 39.45 45.47 66.36
CA THR A 3 39.31 44.42 65.34
C THR A 3 38.42 44.96 64.23
N LYS A 4 38.99 45.13 63.03
CA LYS A 4 38.23 45.51 61.84
C LYS A 4 37.19 44.41 61.57
N SER A 5 35.92 44.81 61.50
CA SER A 5 34.78 43.90 61.41
C SER A 5 34.87 42.98 60.18
N PRO A 6 34.55 41.66 60.29
CA PRO A 6 34.75 40.65 59.25
C PRO A 6 33.66 40.65 58.16
N ILE A 7 32.97 41.78 57.96
CA ILE A 7 31.82 41.92 57.05
C ILE A 7 32.20 41.57 55.61
N TRP A 8 33.43 41.88 55.19
CA TRP A 8 33.93 41.55 53.85
C TRP A 8 34.07 40.05 53.61
N HIS A 9 34.43 39.26 54.63
CA HIS A 9 34.53 37.81 54.51
C HIS A 9 33.15 37.16 54.42
N LEU A 10 32.16 37.68 55.16
CA LEU A 10 30.77 37.26 55.05
C LEU A 10 30.18 37.57 53.66
N PHE A 11 30.44 38.76 53.12
CA PHE A 11 29.99 39.13 51.79
C PHE A 11 30.59 38.23 50.70
N PHE A 12 31.90 37.96 50.77
CA PHE A 12 32.57 37.06 49.84
C PHE A 12 32.01 35.62 49.94
N LEU A 13 31.74 35.15 51.16
CA LEU A 13 31.17 33.82 51.38
C LEU A 13 29.76 33.69 50.79
N VAL A 14 28.93 34.73 50.87
CA VAL A 14 27.60 34.76 50.24
C VAL A 14 27.70 34.70 48.71
N ILE A 15 28.63 35.45 48.10
CA ILE A 15 28.85 35.40 46.64
C ILE A 15 29.29 33.99 46.20
N VAL A 16 30.20 33.37 46.94
CA VAL A 16 30.66 32.00 46.66
C VAL A 16 29.51 31.00 46.77
N LEU A 17 28.66 31.11 47.80
CA LEU A 17 27.48 30.25 47.95
C LEU A 17 26.47 30.43 46.81
N LEU A 18 26.25 31.66 46.36
CA LEU A 18 25.38 31.94 45.21
C LEU A 18 25.95 31.37 43.91
N ALA A 19 27.26 31.47 43.69
CA ALA A 19 27.93 30.90 42.53
C ALA A 19 27.84 29.36 42.53
N ILE A 20 28.04 28.71 43.68
CA ILE A 20 27.88 27.26 43.84
C ILE A 20 26.44 26.85 43.59
N GLY A 21 25.47 27.57 44.16
CA GLY A 21 24.04 27.31 43.95
C GLY A 21 23.63 27.43 42.48
N TRP A 22 24.13 28.45 41.78
CA TRP A 22 23.92 28.59 40.34
C TRP A 22 24.52 27.40 39.58
N LEU A 23 25.80 27.08 39.82
CA LEU A 23 26.49 25.98 39.12
C LEU A 23 25.77 24.65 39.33
N PHE A 24 25.28 24.38 40.54
CA PHE A 24 24.48 23.20 40.84
C PHE A 24 23.20 23.14 40.00
N PHE A 25 22.43 24.24 39.97
CA PHE A 25 21.19 24.32 39.20
C PHE A 25 21.42 24.19 37.68
N ALA A 26 22.48 24.82 37.16
CA ALA A 26 22.86 24.71 35.76
C ALA A 26 23.26 23.27 35.39
N THR A 27 23.98 22.58 36.27
CA THR A 27 24.40 21.19 36.06
C THR A 27 23.21 20.23 36.06
N GLU A 28 22.29 20.37 37.02
CA GLU A 28 21.04 19.59 37.08
C GLU A 28 20.20 19.76 35.80
N LYS A 29 20.11 20.99 35.29
CA LYS A 29 19.40 21.27 34.04
C LYS A 29 20.05 20.55 32.85
N ILE A 30 21.38 20.62 32.72
CA ILE A 30 22.12 19.96 31.64
C ILE A 30 21.96 18.44 31.73
N ILE A 31 22.05 17.85 32.93
CA ILE A 31 21.87 16.40 33.12
C ILE A 31 20.46 15.97 32.68
N ARG A 32 19.43 16.76 33.02
CA ARG A 32 18.05 16.47 32.62
C ARG A 32 17.88 16.53 31.10
N GLU A 33 18.41 17.56 30.45
CA GLU A 33 18.35 17.71 28.98
C GLU A 33 19.07 16.56 28.27
N VAL A 34 20.26 16.19 28.74
CA VAL A 34 21.03 15.05 28.21
C VAL A 34 20.28 13.73 28.38
N ASN A 35 19.60 13.51 29.51
CA ASN A 35 18.81 12.31 29.73
C ASN A 35 17.60 12.23 28.78
N VAL A 36 16.91 13.34 28.53
CA VAL A 36 15.81 13.39 27.56
C VAL A 36 16.33 13.07 26.15
N LEU A 37 17.46 13.67 25.75
CA LEU A 37 18.12 13.40 24.48
C LEU A 37 18.53 11.93 24.33
N LYS A 38 19.07 11.31 25.38
CA LYS A 38 19.42 9.88 25.38
C LYS A 38 18.22 8.97 25.18
N VAL A 39 17.08 9.29 25.82
CA VAL A 39 15.83 8.54 25.63
C VAL A 39 15.31 8.68 24.20
N GLU A 40 15.37 9.89 23.62
CA GLU A 40 14.94 10.12 22.25
C GLU A 40 15.83 9.39 21.24
N ILE A 41 17.17 9.42 21.43
CA ILE A 41 18.12 8.67 20.62
C ILE A 41 17.84 7.17 20.72
N GLY A 42 17.65 6.63 21.93
CA GLY A 42 17.31 5.22 22.12
C GLY A 42 15.97 4.84 21.46
N ARG A 43 14.99 5.76 21.43
CA ARG A 43 13.72 5.58 20.72
C ARG A 43 13.93 5.54 19.21
N GLN A 44 14.77 6.43 18.66
CA GLN A 44 15.09 6.46 17.24
C GLN A 44 15.90 5.23 16.81
N GLU A 45 16.88 4.81 17.60
CA GLU A 45 17.64 3.58 17.35
C GLU A 45 16.71 2.35 17.33
N ASN A 46 15.80 2.23 18.31
CA ASN A 46 14.82 1.13 18.34
C ASN A 46 13.86 1.16 17.15
N ASN A 47 13.42 2.36 16.72
CA ASN A 47 12.60 2.49 15.51
C ASN A 47 13.37 2.11 14.24
N ASN A 48 14.65 2.48 14.14
CA ASN A 48 15.50 2.09 13.00
C ASN A 48 15.73 0.58 12.97
N LEU A 49 15.94 -0.06 14.13
CA LEU A 49 16.03 -1.52 14.22
C LEU A 49 14.73 -2.20 13.77
N LYS A 50 13.57 -1.72 14.25
CA LYS A 50 12.26 -2.23 13.82
C LYS A 50 12.02 -2.04 12.33
N LEU A 51 12.41 -0.90 11.76
CA LEU A 51 12.33 -0.65 10.31
C LEU A 51 13.27 -1.57 9.52
N GLY A 52 14.47 -1.82 10.04
CA GLY A 52 15.41 -2.80 9.49
C GLY A 52 14.83 -4.22 9.51
N GLU A 53 14.28 -4.65 10.64
CA GLU A 53 13.61 -5.95 10.77
C GLU A 53 12.39 -6.07 9.86
N LEU A 54 11.57 -5.02 9.71
CA LEU A 54 10.49 -4.96 8.72
C LEU A 54 11.02 -5.11 7.28
N SER A 55 12.14 -4.48 6.94
CA SER A 55 12.75 -4.63 5.61
C SER A 55 13.29 -6.04 5.35
N VAL A 56 13.75 -6.73 6.40
CA VAL A 56 14.24 -8.12 6.39
C VAL A 56 13.11 -9.15 6.49
N LEU A 57 11.90 -8.73 6.92
CA LEU A 57 10.65 -9.51 6.85
C LEU A 57 9.84 -9.26 5.57
N LEU A 58 10.23 -8.27 4.75
CA LEU A 58 9.71 -8.04 3.41
C LEU A 58 10.39 -8.82 2.23
N PRO A 59 11.29 -9.81 2.40
CA PRO A 59 11.83 -10.56 1.28
C PRO A 59 10.89 -11.71 0.92
N THR A 60 9.93 -11.41 0.04
CA THR A 60 9.29 -12.35 -0.91
C THR A 60 8.31 -11.65 -1.86
N LEU A 61 7.79 -10.47 -1.51
CA LEU A 61 6.84 -9.77 -2.40
C LEU A 61 7.50 -9.28 -3.71
N SER A 62 8.78 -8.90 -3.69
CA SER A 62 9.48 -8.39 -4.88
C SER A 62 9.74 -9.49 -5.92
N ALA A 63 10.16 -10.68 -5.48
CA ALA A 63 10.37 -11.84 -6.34
C ALA A 63 9.05 -12.39 -6.90
N GLU A 64 7.98 -12.43 -6.09
CA GLU A 64 6.65 -12.81 -6.54
C GLU A 64 6.07 -11.80 -7.53
N THR A 65 6.22 -10.48 -7.31
CA THR A 65 5.80 -9.49 -8.32
C THR A 65 6.50 -9.63 -9.67
N LEU A 66 7.76 -10.06 -9.70
CA LEU A 66 8.48 -10.34 -10.95
C LEU A 66 7.94 -11.58 -11.67
N VAL A 67 7.51 -12.60 -10.93
CA VAL A 67 6.84 -13.78 -11.50
C VAL A 67 5.47 -13.39 -12.06
N TYR A 68 4.69 -12.60 -11.32
CA TYR A 68 3.37 -12.14 -11.78
C TYR A 68 3.44 -11.21 -12.99
N GLN A 69 4.46 -10.36 -13.08
CA GLN A 69 4.68 -9.51 -14.26
C GLN A 69 4.88 -10.32 -15.55
N LYS A 70 5.40 -11.56 -15.48
CA LYS A 70 5.55 -12.42 -16.66
C LYS A 70 4.23 -13.03 -17.14
N THR A 71 3.23 -13.15 -16.27
CA THR A 71 1.91 -13.68 -16.63
C THR A 71 0.96 -12.60 -17.13
N LEU A 72 1.33 -11.33 -17.00
CA LEU A 72 0.53 -10.22 -17.51
C LEU A 72 0.59 -10.16 -19.05
N PRO A 73 -0.54 -9.87 -19.70
CA PRO A 73 -0.61 -9.61 -21.13
C PRO A 73 0.20 -8.35 -21.49
N ALA A 74 0.97 -8.43 -22.57
CA ALA A 74 1.85 -7.35 -23.03
C ALA A 74 1.44 -6.71 -24.35
N ASN A 75 0.72 -7.46 -25.19
CA ASN A 75 0.36 -7.07 -26.55
C ASN A 75 -1.07 -7.48 -26.90
N GLU A 76 -1.54 -7.06 -28.08
CA GLU A 76 -2.90 -7.34 -28.56
C GLU A 76 -3.19 -8.84 -28.70
N GLU A 77 -2.19 -9.66 -29.06
CA GLU A 77 -2.35 -11.11 -29.20
C GLU A 77 -2.62 -11.79 -27.85
N GLU A 78 -1.88 -11.41 -26.80
CA GLU A 78 -2.10 -11.92 -25.44
C GLU A 78 -3.44 -11.41 -24.87
N VAL A 79 -3.87 -10.19 -25.21
CA VAL A 79 -5.21 -9.68 -24.87
C VAL A 79 -6.31 -10.45 -25.61
N ALA A 80 -6.14 -10.72 -26.91
CA ALA A 80 -7.09 -11.52 -27.68
C ALA A 80 -7.21 -12.96 -27.13
N THR A 81 -6.08 -13.53 -26.67
CA THR A 81 -6.08 -14.84 -26.00
C THR A 81 -6.90 -14.80 -24.71
N PHE A 82 -6.75 -13.74 -23.91
CA PHE A 82 -7.59 -13.54 -22.73
C PHE A 82 -9.07 -13.42 -23.08
N VAL A 83 -9.43 -12.67 -24.12
CA VAL A 83 -10.83 -12.54 -24.58
C VAL A 83 -11.40 -13.89 -25.03
N ALA A 84 -10.65 -14.65 -25.82
CA ALA A 84 -11.08 -15.97 -26.27
C ALA A 84 -11.32 -16.95 -25.10
N LEU A 85 -10.49 -16.87 -24.05
CA LEU A 85 -10.69 -17.65 -22.82
C LEU A 85 -11.98 -17.22 -22.11
N LEU A 86 -12.25 -15.92 -21.99
CA LEU A 86 -13.48 -15.43 -21.38
C LEU A 86 -14.73 -15.82 -22.17
N GLU A 87 -14.68 -15.76 -23.50
CA GLU A 87 -15.75 -16.24 -24.39
C GLU A 87 -16.02 -17.73 -24.18
N SER A 88 -14.96 -18.54 -24.10
CA SER A 88 -15.09 -19.97 -23.82
C SER A 88 -15.73 -20.23 -22.46
N LEU A 89 -15.30 -19.51 -21.41
CA LEU A 89 -15.87 -19.63 -20.07
C LEU A 89 -17.35 -19.24 -20.03
N ALA A 90 -17.72 -18.16 -20.72
CA ALA A 90 -19.10 -17.73 -20.80
C ALA A 90 -19.96 -18.76 -21.54
N LYS A 91 -19.46 -19.30 -22.66
CA LYS A 91 -20.15 -20.35 -23.43
C LYS A 91 -20.35 -21.61 -22.60
N ASP A 92 -19.33 -22.06 -21.88
CA ASP A 92 -19.42 -23.23 -21.00
C ASP A 92 -20.43 -23.05 -19.87
N ALA A 93 -20.57 -21.81 -19.37
CA ALA A 93 -21.56 -21.46 -18.35
C ALA A 93 -22.98 -21.24 -18.93
N GLY A 94 -23.15 -21.36 -20.26
CA GLY A 94 -24.42 -21.12 -20.96
C GLY A 94 -24.82 -19.64 -20.96
N MET A 95 -23.85 -18.73 -20.98
CA MET A 95 -24.06 -17.28 -20.96
C MET A 95 -23.76 -16.65 -22.31
N THR A 96 -24.40 -15.51 -22.57
CA THR A 96 -23.96 -14.60 -23.63
C THR A 96 -23.01 -13.57 -23.03
N VAL A 97 -21.93 -13.27 -23.72
CA VAL A 97 -20.95 -12.27 -23.28
C VAL A 97 -20.66 -11.27 -24.38
N LEU A 98 -20.43 -10.02 -23.98
CA LEU A 98 -19.98 -8.94 -24.84
C LEU A 98 -18.84 -8.21 -24.13
N PHE A 99 -17.75 -8.00 -24.85
CA PHE A 99 -16.56 -7.33 -24.35
C PHE A 99 -16.37 -6.00 -25.06
N HIS A 100 -16.01 -4.99 -24.27
CA HIS A 100 -15.52 -3.72 -24.77
C HIS A 100 -14.20 -3.40 -24.08
N PHE A 101 -13.18 -3.04 -24.84
CA PHE A 101 -11.89 -2.60 -24.33
C PHE A 101 -11.61 -1.21 -24.84
N ASP A 102 -10.93 -0.40 -24.03
CA ASP A 102 -10.37 0.87 -24.50
C ASP A 102 -9.26 0.60 -25.53
N ASP A 103 -9.00 1.56 -26.40
CA ASP A 103 -8.00 1.42 -27.48
C ASP A 103 -6.55 1.35 -26.95
N PHE A 104 -6.28 1.89 -25.75
CA PHE A 104 -4.93 2.00 -25.22
C PHE A 104 -4.86 1.72 -23.71
N PRO A 105 -3.78 1.07 -23.22
CA PRO A 105 -3.57 0.87 -21.80
C PRO A 105 -3.25 2.17 -21.06
N GLY A 106 -3.89 2.37 -19.91
CA GLY A 106 -3.67 3.49 -19.01
C GLY A 106 -2.91 3.11 -17.74
N LYS A 107 -2.45 4.10 -16.98
CA LYS A 107 -1.87 3.86 -15.65
C LYS A 107 -2.99 3.66 -14.62
N ILE A 108 -2.94 2.55 -13.90
CA ILE A 108 -3.89 2.19 -12.85
C ILE A 108 -3.18 2.09 -11.49
N ASP A 109 -3.89 2.45 -10.43
CA ASP A 109 -3.43 2.26 -9.06
C ASP A 109 -3.99 0.95 -8.50
N VAL A 110 -3.08 0.08 -8.05
CA VAL A 110 -3.36 -1.17 -7.34
C VAL A 110 -2.61 -1.12 -6.01
N SER A 111 -3.34 -0.86 -4.93
CA SER A 111 -2.80 -0.82 -3.57
C SER A 111 -1.60 0.12 -3.39
N GLY A 112 -1.62 1.29 -4.03
CA GLY A 112 -0.56 2.31 -3.97
C GLY A 112 0.56 2.12 -4.98
N LYS A 113 0.51 1.06 -5.80
CA LYS A 113 1.47 0.82 -6.89
C LYS A 113 0.83 1.11 -8.24
N LYS A 114 1.60 1.78 -9.11
CA LYS A 114 1.18 2.11 -10.47
C LYS A 114 1.50 0.94 -11.42
N PHE A 115 0.48 0.40 -12.05
CA PHE A 115 0.60 -0.60 -13.12
C PHE A 115 0.02 -0.04 -14.43
N TYR A 116 0.29 -0.71 -15.55
CA TYR A 116 -0.47 -0.49 -16.77
C TYR A 116 -1.71 -1.40 -16.75
N GLY A 117 -2.82 -0.89 -17.24
CA GLY A 117 -4.05 -1.66 -17.37
C GLY A 117 -4.88 -1.23 -18.55
N LEU A 118 -5.44 -2.20 -19.26
CA LEU A 118 -6.42 -1.97 -20.31
C LEU A 118 -7.80 -1.95 -19.69
N ARG A 119 -8.48 -0.82 -19.78
CA ARG A 119 -9.84 -0.72 -19.29
C ARG A 119 -10.73 -1.66 -20.10
N SER A 120 -11.63 -2.33 -19.41
CA SER A 120 -12.63 -3.16 -20.08
C SER A 120 -13.98 -3.10 -19.39
N GLU A 121 -15.00 -3.37 -20.20
CA GLU A 121 -16.35 -3.61 -19.79
C GLU A 121 -16.79 -4.99 -20.31
N ILE A 122 -17.22 -5.83 -19.39
CA ILE A 122 -17.70 -7.18 -19.65
C ILE A 122 -19.20 -7.20 -19.33
N THR A 123 -20.01 -7.38 -20.36
CA THR A 123 -21.46 -7.57 -20.20
C THR A 123 -21.79 -9.05 -20.33
N LEU A 124 -22.40 -9.62 -19.30
CA LEU A 124 -22.79 -11.03 -19.22
C LEU A 124 -24.32 -11.13 -19.09
N GLU A 125 -24.93 -12.02 -19.86
CA GLU A 125 -26.35 -12.34 -19.74
C GLU A 125 -26.56 -13.83 -19.51
N GLY A 126 -27.31 -14.19 -18.48
CA GLY A 126 -27.58 -15.59 -18.14
C GLY A 126 -28.34 -15.77 -16.83
N SER A 127 -28.33 -17.00 -16.30
CA SER A 127 -28.90 -17.28 -14.98
C SER A 127 -27.95 -16.83 -13.85
N PHE A 128 -28.45 -16.66 -12.62
CA PHE A 128 -27.60 -16.39 -11.46
C PHE A 128 -26.56 -17.50 -11.24
N GLN A 129 -26.95 -18.76 -11.43
CA GLN A 129 -26.06 -19.92 -11.31
C GLN A 129 -24.96 -19.92 -12.38
N SER A 130 -25.29 -19.49 -13.61
CA SER A 130 -24.31 -19.34 -14.68
C SER A 130 -23.30 -18.25 -14.35
N LEU A 131 -23.77 -17.11 -13.83
CA LEU A 131 -22.91 -15.99 -13.44
C LEU A 131 -21.94 -16.38 -12.31
N THR A 132 -22.41 -17.07 -11.27
CA THR A 132 -21.53 -17.52 -10.18
C THR A 132 -20.49 -18.51 -10.70
N THR A 133 -20.90 -19.45 -11.56
CA THR A 133 -20.00 -20.42 -12.19
C THR A 133 -18.93 -19.73 -13.04
N PHE A 134 -19.33 -18.73 -13.84
CA PHE A 134 -18.41 -17.92 -14.63
C PHE A 134 -17.39 -17.18 -13.75
N LEU A 135 -17.84 -16.51 -12.69
CA LEU A 135 -16.96 -15.75 -11.79
C LEU A 135 -15.98 -16.65 -11.03
N THR A 136 -16.42 -17.84 -10.62
CA THR A 136 -15.53 -18.83 -10.00
C THR A 136 -14.43 -19.25 -10.97
N ARG A 137 -14.77 -19.64 -12.21
CA ARG A 137 -13.76 -20.02 -13.21
C ARG A 137 -12.86 -18.86 -13.63
N LEU A 138 -13.42 -17.64 -13.70
CA LEU A 138 -12.66 -16.43 -13.98
C LEU A 138 -11.56 -16.21 -12.91
N SER A 139 -11.86 -16.49 -11.64
CA SER A 139 -10.89 -16.34 -10.55
C SER A 139 -9.74 -17.37 -10.58
N GLU A 140 -9.89 -18.45 -11.36
CA GLU A 140 -8.88 -19.49 -11.54
C GLU A 140 -7.93 -19.19 -12.72
N LEU A 141 -8.28 -18.21 -13.57
CA LEU A 141 -7.44 -17.85 -14.71
C LEU A 141 -6.14 -17.19 -14.24
N PRO A 142 -5.00 -17.43 -14.93
CA PRO A 142 -3.70 -16.86 -14.58
C PRO A 142 -3.56 -15.39 -15.03
N TYR A 143 -4.64 -14.61 -14.95
CA TYR A 143 -4.70 -13.20 -15.34
C TYR A 143 -5.13 -12.35 -14.15
N PHE A 144 -4.60 -11.14 -14.09
CA PHE A 144 -4.99 -10.17 -13.07
C PHE A 144 -5.99 -9.18 -13.65
N PHE A 145 -7.23 -9.29 -13.19
CA PHE A 145 -8.30 -8.38 -13.55
C PHE A 145 -8.76 -7.60 -12.32
N LYS A 146 -8.57 -6.29 -12.31
CA LYS A 146 -9.07 -5.42 -11.27
C LYS A 146 -10.51 -5.04 -11.59
N VAL A 147 -11.46 -5.45 -10.75
CA VAL A 147 -12.84 -5.01 -10.85
C VAL A 147 -13.00 -3.67 -10.14
N ASP A 148 -13.48 -2.66 -10.87
CA ASP A 148 -13.78 -1.34 -10.31
C ASP A 148 -15.27 -1.24 -9.92
N LYS A 149 -16.15 -1.74 -10.79
CA LYS A 149 -17.60 -1.69 -10.59
C LYS A 149 -18.25 -2.94 -11.15
N MET A 150 -19.21 -3.47 -10.40
CA MET A 150 -20.10 -4.53 -10.86
C MET A 150 -21.55 -4.08 -10.67
N MET A 151 -22.35 -4.18 -11.73
CA MET A 151 -23.79 -3.92 -11.69
C MET A 151 -24.55 -5.18 -12.07
N LEU A 152 -25.57 -5.51 -11.29
CA LEU A 152 -26.45 -6.64 -11.53
C LEU A 152 -27.86 -6.11 -11.80
N LEU A 153 -28.41 -6.47 -12.94
CA LEU A 153 -29.73 -6.05 -13.40
C LEU A 153 -30.57 -7.29 -13.69
N THR A 154 -31.86 -7.22 -13.39
CA THR A 154 -32.84 -8.20 -13.89
C THR A 154 -33.16 -7.91 -15.34
N LEU A 155 -33.24 -8.94 -16.17
CA LEU A 155 -33.63 -8.79 -17.57
C LEU A 155 -35.14 -8.53 -17.67
N GLU A 156 -35.55 -7.43 -18.29
CA GLU A 156 -36.96 -7.03 -18.38
C GLU A 156 -37.79 -7.99 -19.26
N ASN A 157 -37.18 -8.56 -20.31
CA ASN A 157 -37.88 -9.29 -21.36
C ASN A 157 -37.71 -10.82 -21.31
N LYS A 158 -36.89 -11.34 -20.38
CA LYS A 158 -36.64 -12.79 -20.22
C LYS A 158 -36.19 -13.10 -18.79
N PRO A 159 -36.52 -14.28 -18.23
CA PRO A 159 -36.00 -14.67 -16.92
C PRO A 159 -34.47 -14.76 -16.99
N GLY A 160 -33.78 -14.01 -16.13
CA GLY A 160 -32.32 -13.99 -16.08
C GLY A 160 -31.77 -12.70 -15.49
N LEU A 161 -30.44 -12.64 -15.47
CA LEU A 161 -29.66 -11.51 -14.99
C LEU A 161 -28.74 -11.01 -16.09
N LYS A 162 -28.54 -9.69 -16.08
CA LYS A 162 -27.49 -9.00 -16.82
C LYS A 162 -26.48 -8.47 -15.83
N ALA A 163 -25.23 -8.92 -15.92
CA ALA A 163 -24.13 -8.40 -15.14
C ALA A 163 -23.24 -7.53 -16.02
N ILE A 164 -22.95 -6.31 -15.57
CA ILE A 164 -22.02 -5.40 -16.24
C ILE A 164 -20.84 -5.22 -15.28
N ILE A 165 -19.67 -5.70 -15.69
CA ILE A 165 -18.43 -5.65 -14.92
C ILE A 165 -17.49 -4.68 -15.62
N THR A 166 -17.18 -3.57 -14.97
CA THR A 166 -16.19 -2.61 -15.44
C THR A 166 -14.93 -2.75 -14.62
N GLY A 167 -13.77 -2.79 -15.29
CA GLY A 167 -12.50 -2.99 -14.63
C GLY A 167 -11.31 -2.74 -15.53
N TYR A 168 -10.16 -3.25 -15.10
CA TYR A 168 -8.91 -3.17 -15.83
C TYR A 168 -8.21 -4.53 -15.88
N LEU A 169 -7.91 -4.98 -17.09
CA LEU A 169 -6.96 -6.06 -17.29
C LEU A 169 -5.55 -5.51 -17.05
N MET A 170 -4.86 -6.00 -16.04
CA MET A 170 -3.49 -5.57 -15.77
C MET A 170 -2.57 -6.02 -16.90
N MET A 171 -1.67 -5.14 -17.32
CA MET A 171 -0.76 -5.36 -18.44
C MET A 171 0.69 -5.14 -18.03
N ASN A 172 1.59 -5.79 -18.75
CA ASN A 172 3.03 -5.54 -18.67
C ASN A 172 3.59 -5.19 -20.06
N PRO A 173 3.46 -3.93 -20.51
CA PRO A 173 3.94 -3.50 -21.83
C PRO A 173 5.48 -3.53 -21.97
N GLU A 174 6.21 -3.72 -20.87
CA GLU A 174 7.68 -3.81 -20.86
C GLU A 174 8.19 -5.24 -21.10
N LYS A 175 7.29 -6.24 -21.09
CA LYS A 175 7.56 -7.64 -21.46
C LYS A 175 7.79 -7.70 -22.97
N LYS A 176 9.06 -7.58 -23.37
CA LYS A 176 9.54 -7.86 -24.74
C LYS A 176 9.88 -9.33 -24.90
#